data_AF-A0A1R0GWN9-F1
#
_entry.id   AF-A0A1R0GWN9-F1
#
_cell.length_a   1.000
_cell.length_b   1.000
_cell.length_c   1.000
_cell.angle_alpha   90.00
_cell.angle_beta   90.00
_cell.angle_gamma   90.00
#
_symmetry.space_group_name_H-M   'P 1'
#
loop_
_entity.id
_entity.type
_entity.pdbx_description
1 polymer ?
#
loop_
_entity_poly.entity_id
_entity_poly.type
_entity_poly.pdbx_seq_one_letter_code
_entity_poly.pdbx_strand_id
1 'polypeptide(L)'
;MNRPDCSELVKDIIVAIKSQDSTTLSLIFRFDPSNRLLLQYCNLSKQDKSKVNSSLKEPWNDLFFLHFQALKSLSESDYQSAYDLQSKCIISYLKIFVRQKRWALPFMYTLSHDMIQLSKFADLRLEERGEAPTNQLNAAWNVNKLFSACITDSVSPEHESRKWGTYKIACVLFKLYFSLGSFHLCKNIIRAIDASTLPEFRLFSLADKVQYNYYLGVLSFQQESYIKAETHLNYVSSKIPFKYSKNLE
;
A
#
# COMPACT_ATOMS: atom_id res chain seq x y z
N MET A 1 -19.29 -11.36 27.77
CA MET A 1 -17.91 -11.11 27.33
C MET A 1 -17.62 -9.63 27.50
N ASN A 2 -16.64 -9.27 28.34
CA ASN A 2 -16.28 -7.87 28.57
C ASN A 2 -15.74 -7.29 27.25
N ARG A 3 -16.38 -6.20 26.79
CA ARG A 3 -15.93 -5.46 25.61
C ARG A 3 -14.55 -4.87 25.95
N PRO A 4 -13.51 -5.15 25.17
CA PRO A 4 -12.19 -4.64 25.45
C PRO A 4 -12.17 -3.12 25.31
N ASP A 5 -11.51 -2.47 26.25
CA ASP A 5 -11.34 -1.03 26.25
C ASP A 5 -10.44 -0.64 25.06
N CYS A 6 -10.95 0.23 24.19
CA CYS A 6 -10.18 0.78 23.06
C CYS A 6 -8.97 1.60 23.53
N SER A 7 -8.93 1.99 24.80
CA SER A 7 -7.88 2.84 25.36
C SER A 7 -6.47 2.22 25.28
N GLU A 8 -6.34 0.89 25.37
CA GLU A 8 -5.02 0.23 25.26
C GLU A 8 -4.50 0.31 23.83
N LEU A 9 -5.33 -0.09 22.85
CA LEU A 9 -4.99 0.01 21.43
C LEU A 9 -4.65 1.44 21.01
N VAL A 10 -5.42 2.43 21.47
CA VAL A 10 -5.15 3.85 21.18
C VAL A 10 -3.82 4.30 21.78
N LYS A 11 -3.48 3.84 22.99
CA LYS A 11 -2.16 4.11 23.60
C LYS A 11 -1.04 3.50 22.77
N ASP A 12 -1.18 2.27 22.31
CA ASP A 12 -0.17 1.60 21.48
C ASP A 12 0.06 2.35 20.17
N ILE A 13 -1.02 2.81 19.52
CA ILE A 13 -0.93 3.63 18.32
C ILE A 13 -0.19 4.95 18.61
N ILE A 14 -0.52 5.63 19.71
CA ILE A 14 0.15 6.88 20.10
C ILE A 14 1.64 6.66 20.38
N VAL A 15 1.98 5.58 21.07
CA VAL A 15 3.38 5.21 21.35
C VAL A 15 4.11 4.91 20.05
N ALA A 16 3.51 4.15 19.13
CA ALA A 16 4.09 3.84 17.83
C ALA A 16 4.31 5.11 16.98
N ILE A 17 3.34 6.04 16.97
CA ILE A 17 3.50 7.33 16.27
C ILE A 17 4.64 8.16 16.87
N LYS A 18 4.71 8.28 18.20
CA LYS A 18 5.74 9.07 18.88
C LYS A 18 7.14 8.48 18.71
N SER A 19 7.25 7.15 18.73
CA SER A 19 8.51 6.41 18.53
C SER A 19 8.86 6.18 17.06
N GLN A 20 8.00 6.62 16.13
CA GLN A 20 8.17 6.39 14.68
C GLN A 20 8.25 4.91 14.30
N ASP A 21 7.56 4.04 15.05
CA ASP A 21 7.50 2.61 14.82
C ASP A 21 6.39 2.25 13.81
N SER A 22 6.77 2.21 12.54
CA SER A 22 5.87 1.78 11.47
C SER A 22 5.61 0.28 11.43
N THR A 23 6.41 -0.54 12.13
CA THR A 23 6.19 -2.00 12.20
C THR A 23 4.97 -2.27 13.06
N THR A 24 4.90 -1.67 14.24
CA THR A 24 3.74 -1.78 15.13
C THR A 24 2.48 -1.22 14.46
N LEU A 25 2.55 -0.06 13.81
CA LEU A 25 1.42 0.46 13.03
C LEU A 25 1.00 -0.51 11.93
N SER A 26 1.96 -1.07 11.18
CA SER A 26 1.64 -2.07 10.14
C SER A 26 0.93 -3.29 10.69
N LEU A 27 1.34 -3.79 11.87
CA LEU A 27 0.69 -4.94 12.50
C LEU A 27 -0.74 -4.63 12.96
N ILE A 28 -0.96 -3.44 13.52
CA ILE A 28 -2.28 -2.99 13.97
C ILE A 28 -3.24 -2.76 12.81
N PHE A 29 -2.74 -2.21 11.70
CA PHE A 29 -3.55 -1.75 10.57
C PHE A 29 -3.53 -2.67 9.35
N ARG A 30 -3.00 -3.89 9.47
CA ARG A 30 -3.05 -4.90 8.41
C ARG A 30 -4.41 -5.58 8.41
N PHE A 31 -4.99 -5.80 7.23
CA PHE A 31 -6.13 -6.71 7.10
C PHE A 31 -5.69 -8.16 7.33
N ASP A 32 -5.97 -8.65 8.53
CA ASP A 32 -5.82 -10.05 8.90
C ASP A 32 -7.14 -10.58 9.47
N PRO A 33 -7.96 -11.26 8.66
CA PRO A 33 -9.23 -11.83 9.10
C PRO A 33 -9.07 -12.84 10.25
N SER A 34 -7.87 -13.41 10.40
CA SER A 34 -7.55 -14.34 11.49
C SER A 34 -7.32 -13.63 12.82
N ASN A 35 -7.02 -12.32 12.79
CA ASN A 35 -6.80 -11.51 13.97
C ASN A 35 -8.12 -11.07 14.61
N ARG A 36 -8.78 -12.03 15.29
CA ARG A 36 -10.06 -11.82 15.97
C ARG A 36 -10.01 -10.74 17.07
N LEU A 37 -8.81 -10.46 17.59
CA LEU A 37 -8.59 -9.42 18.60
C LEU A 37 -8.75 -8.01 18.04
N LEU A 38 -8.67 -7.79 16.72
CA LEU A 38 -8.91 -6.47 16.14
C LEU A 38 -10.38 -6.25 15.78
N LEU A 39 -11.11 -7.33 15.46
CA LEU A 39 -12.55 -7.28 15.12
C LEU A 39 -13.43 -6.78 16.29
N GLN A 40 -12.99 -6.96 17.53
CA GLN A 40 -13.69 -6.43 18.70
C GLN A 40 -13.79 -4.90 18.72
N TYR A 41 -12.87 -4.20 18.05
CA TYR A 41 -12.87 -2.73 17.95
C TYR A 41 -13.70 -2.20 16.78
N CYS A 42 -14.34 -3.07 15.98
CA CYS A 42 -15.23 -2.66 14.90
C CYS A 42 -16.55 -2.04 15.39
N ASN A 43 -16.96 -2.32 16.63
CA ASN A 43 -18.22 -1.85 17.21
C ASN A 43 -17.98 -0.94 18.42
N LEU A 44 -17.36 0.23 18.20
CA LEU A 44 -17.10 1.21 19.27
C LEU A 44 -18.36 1.93 19.74
N SER A 45 -18.51 2.10 21.05
CA SER A 45 -19.59 2.89 21.64
C SER A 45 -19.41 4.39 21.35
N LYS A 46 -20.45 5.21 21.58
CA LYS A 46 -20.33 6.68 21.47
C LYS A 46 -19.23 7.24 22.39
N GLN A 47 -19.10 6.67 23.59
CA GLN A 47 -18.07 7.06 24.55
C GLN A 47 -16.66 6.71 24.05
N ASP A 48 -16.47 5.52 23.49
CA ASP A 48 -15.17 5.11 22.93
C ASP A 48 -14.76 5.98 21.75
N LYS A 49 -15.71 6.32 20.87
CA LYS A 49 -15.46 7.25 19.75
C LYS A 49 -15.01 8.63 20.25
N SER A 50 -15.64 9.15 21.31
CA SER A 50 -15.22 10.41 21.93
C SER A 50 -13.81 10.33 22.52
N LYS A 51 -13.45 9.22 23.18
CA LYS A 51 -12.10 8.97 23.70
C LYS A 51 -11.04 8.87 22.59
N VAL A 52 -11.36 8.22 21.48
CA VAL A 52 -10.47 8.15 20.32
C VAL A 52 -10.24 9.56 19.76
N ASN A 53 -11.29 10.37 19.59
CA ASN A 53 -11.17 11.75 19.09
C ASN A 53 -10.43 12.69 20.05
N SER A 54 -10.51 12.47 21.37
CA SER A 54 -9.74 13.26 22.32
C SER A 54 -8.25 12.91 22.26
N SER A 55 -7.92 11.63 22.05
CA SER A 55 -6.56 11.08 22.12
C SER A 55 -5.79 11.14 20.78
N LEU A 56 -6.43 10.78 19.67
CA LEU A 56 -5.89 10.88 18.31
C LEU A 56 -6.48 12.12 17.63
N LYS A 57 -5.61 12.98 17.11
CA LYS A 57 -6.04 14.16 16.34
C LYS A 57 -6.18 13.83 14.86
N GLU A 58 -7.01 14.58 14.15
CA GLU A 58 -7.08 14.52 12.68
C GLU A 58 -5.70 14.73 12.06
N PRO A 59 -5.29 13.92 11.07
CA PRO A 59 -6.09 12.91 10.35
C PRO A 59 -6.04 11.48 10.95
N TRP A 60 -5.38 11.27 12.09
CA TRP A 60 -5.13 9.93 12.65
C TRP A 60 -6.37 9.24 13.21
N ASN A 61 -7.28 9.99 13.84
CA ASN A 61 -8.59 9.46 14.28
C ASN A 61 -9.45 9.01 13.09
N ASP A 62 -9.48 9.78 12.00
CA ASP A 62 -10.23 9.43 10.80
C ASP A 62 -9.68 8.14 10.18
N LEU A 63 -8.36 8.04 10.05
CA LEU A 63 -7.69 6.84 9.57
C LEU A 63 -8.06 5.63 10.43
N PHE A 64 -8.02 5.79 11.76
CA PHE A 64 -8.41 4.76 12.71
C PHE A 64 -9.84 4.29 12.45
N PHE A 65 -10.83 5.19 12.42
CA PHE A 65 -12.22 4.80 12.22
C PHE A 65 -12.48 4.16 10.86
N LEU A 66 -11.87 4.69 9.80
CA LEU A 66 -12.01 4.16 8.44
C LEU A 66 -11.47 2.73 8.36
N HIS A 67 -10.31 2.46 8.96
CA HIS A 67 -9.73 1.13 8.96
C HIS A 67 -10.59 0.11 9.72
N PHE A 68 -11.04 0.44 10.94
CA PHE A 68 -11.87 -0.50 11.73
C PHE A 68 -13.26 -0.71 11.13
N GLN A 69 -13.81 0.27 10.41
CA GLN A 69 -15.02 0.07 9.62
C GLN A 69 -14.76 -0.81 8.39
N ALA A 70 -13.62 -0.63 7.70
CA ALA A 70 -13.25 -1.49 6.58
C ALA A 70 -13.06 -2.95 7.01
N LEU A 71 -12.41 -3.18 8.16
CA LEU A 71 -12.29 -4.50 8.79
C LEU A 71 -13.65 -5.13 9.08
N LYS A 72 -14.61 -4.32 9.55
CA LYS A 72 -15.97 -4.78 9.81
C LYS A 72 -16.65 -5.26 8.52
N SER A 73 -16.68 -4.41 7.49
CA SER A 73 -17.26 -4.75 6.19
C SER A 73 -16.59 -5.98 5.58
N LEU A 74 -15.27 -6.11 5.73
CA LEU A 74 -14.53 -7.30 5.30
C LEU A 74 -14.98 -8.57 6.04
N SER A 75 -15.19 -8.49 7.37
CA SER A 75 -15.70 -9.61 8.17
C SER A 75 -17.12 -10.05 7.78
N GLU A 76 -17.90 -9.12 7.24
CA GLU A 76 -19.26 -9.35 6.72
C GLU A 76 -19.26 -9.77 5.24
N SER A 77 -18.08 -9.96 4.63
CA SER A 77 -17.91 -10.27 3.20
C SER A 77 -18.48 -9.21 2.24
N ASP A 78 -18.66 -7.97 2.73
CA ASP A 78 -18.98 -6.80 1.93
C ASP A 78 -17.70 -6.14 1.41
N TYR A 79 -17.17 -6.73 0.33
CA TYR A 79 -15.92 -6.29 -0.29
C TYR A 79 -16.01 -4.89 -0.91
N GLN A 80 -17.19 -4.47 -1.39
CA GLN A 80 -17.37 -3.15 -1.98
C GLN A 80 -17.23 -2.06 -0.91
N SER A 81 -17.99 -2.18 0.19
CA SER A 81 -17.87 -1.24 1.31
C SER A 81 -16.47 -1.26 1.93
N ALA A 82 -15.86 -2.43 2.07
CA ALA A 82 -14.50 -2.56 2.59
C ALA A 82 -13.48 -1.81 1.71
N TYR A 83 -13.59 -1.95 0.38
CA TYR A 83 -12.75 -1.23 -0.57
C TYR A 83 -12.96 0.28 -0.50
N ASP A 84 -14.19 0.76 -0.45
CA ASP A 84 -14.50 2.20 -0.38
C ASP A 84 -13.94 2.84 0.90
N LEU A 85 -14.06 2.15 2.03
CA LEU A 85 -13.52 2.57 3.32
C LEU A 85 -11.98 2.53 3.31
N GLN A 86 -11.35 1.50 2.73
CA GLN A 86 -9.90 1.44 2.59
C GLN A 86 -9.36 2.55 1.66
N SER A 87 -10.08 2.86 0.58
CA SER A 87 -9.74 3.98 -0.31
C SER A 87 -9.72 5.31 0.44
N LYS A 88 -10.76 5.56 1.25
CA LYS A 88 -10.81 6.73 2.14
C LYS A 88 -9.69 6.69 3.18
N CYS A 89 -9.36 5.52 3.73
CA CYS A 89 -8.28 5.33 4.69
C CYS A 89 -6.93 5.75 4.09
N ILE A 90 -6.62 5.33 2.86
CA ILE A 90 -5.40 5.74 2.16
C ILE A 90 -5.36 7.24 1.88
N ILE A 91 -6.49 7.86 1.53
CA ILE A 91 -6.55 9.31 1.35
C ILE A 91 -6.33 10.05 2.68
N SER A 92 -6.88 9.54 3.79
CA SER A 92 -6.60 10.09 5.12
C SER A 92 -5.12 9.94 5.49
N TYR A 93 -4.55 8.76 5.24
CA TYR A 93 -3.14 8.51 5.46
C TYR A 93 -2.24 9.40 4.61
N LEU A 94 -2.60 9.69 3.36
CA LEU A 94 -1.83 10.59 2.51
C LEU A 94 -1.67 11.99 3.14
N LYS A 95 -2.72 12.50 3.81
CA LYS A 95 -2.66 13.79 4.55
C LYS A 95 -1.63 13.75 5.67
N ILE A 96 -1.46 12.59 6.32
CA ILE A 96 -0.45 12.34 7.35
C ILE A 96 0.93 12.21 6.70
N PHE A 97 1.04 11.31 5.73
CA PHE A 97 2.27 10.85 5.10
C PHE A 97 3.08 11.99 4.48
N VAL A 98 2.41 12.99 3.88
CA VAL A 98 3.11 14.16 3.31
C VAL A 98 3.91 14.98 4.31
N ARG A 99 3.62 14.84 5.61
CA ARG A 99 4.30 15.50 6.72
C ARG A 99 5.29 14.58 7.43
N GLN A 100 5.41 13.33 7.01
CA GLN A 100 6.29 12.34 7.61
C GLN A 100 7.54 12.11 6.76
N LYS A 101 8.54 11.50 7.40
CA LYS A 101 9.80 11.09 6.80
C LYS A 101 9.76 9.60 6.43
N ARG A 102 10.90 9.05 6.04
CA ARG A 102 11.13 7.66 5.64
C ARG A 102 10.53 6.61 6.58
N TRP A 103 10.50 6.87 7.89
CA TRP A 103 9.99 5.93 8.89
C TRP A 103 8.56 5.45 8.58
N ALA A 104 7.74 6.28 7.94
CA ALA A 104 6.34 6.00 7.66
C ALA A 104 6.13 5.05 6.47
N LEU A 105 7.16 4.82 5.65
CA LEU A 105 7.07 4.02 4.42
C LEU A 105 6.55 2.59 4.63
N PRO A 106 7.03 1.79 5.61
CA PRO A 106 6.52 0.44 5.82
C PRO A 106 5.02 0.39 6.08
N PHE A 107 4.49 1.37 6.83
CA PHE A 107 3.06 1.45 7.09
C PHE A 107 2.26 1.75 5.81
N MET A 108 2.74 2.68 4.97
CA MET A 108 2.18 2.94 3.65
C MET A 108 2.13 1.68 2.77
N TYR A 109 3.18 0.85 2.81
CA TYR A 109 3.26 -0.38 2.01
C TYR A 109 2.19 -1.38 2.41
N THR A 110 1.95 -1.53 3.72
CA THR A 110 0.88 -2.38 4.27
C THR A 110 -0.49 -1.94 3.75
N LEU A 111 -0.84 -0.65 3.89
CA LEU A 111 -2.11 -0.13 3.39
C LEU A 111 -2.28 -0.33 1.88
N SER A 112 -1.20 -0.12 1.11
CA SER A 112 -1.21 -0.26 -0.34
C SER A 112 -1.38 -1.72 -0.80
N HIS A 113 -0.76 -2.66 -0.09
CA HIS A 113 -0.93 -4.09 -0.34
C HIS A 113 -2.37 -4.53 -0.12
N ASP A 114 -2.93 -4.12 1.02
CA ASP A 114 -4.30 -4.37 1.41
C ASP A 114 -5.31 -3.81 0.40
N MET A 115 -5.07 -2.61 -0.14
CA MET A 115 -5.92 -2.03 -1.19
C MET A 115 -5.86 -2.80 -2.52
N ILE A 116 -4.73 -3.43 -2.88
CA ILE A 116 -4.70 -4.29 -4.07
C ILE A 116 -5.64 -5.48 -3.88
N GLN A 117 -5.61 -6.13 -2.72
CA GLN A 117 -6.43 -7.31 -2.46
C GLN A 117 -7.92 -6.96 -2.43
N LEU A 118 -8.29 -5.90 -1.70
CA LEU A 118 -9.68 -5.46 -1.61
C LEU A 118 -10.24 -5.00 -2.97
N SER A 119 -9.47 -4.25 -3.76
CA SER A 119 -9.94 -3.80 -5.07
C SER A 119 -10.23 -4.96 -6.01
N LYS A 120 -9.42 -6.03 -5.98
CA LYS A 120 -9.70 -7.27 -6.73
C LYS A 120 -10.98 -7.95 -6.27
N PHE A 121 -11.15 -8.15 -4.96
CA PHE A 121 -12.36 -8.80 -4.44
C PHE A 121 -13.63 -7.98 -4.72
N ALA A 122 -13.54 -6.65 -4.63
CA ALA A 122 -14.65 -5.77 -4.95
C ALA A 122 -15.00 -5.84 -6.45
N ASP A 123 -14.01 -5.80 -7.34
CA ASP A 123 -14.24 -5.92 -8.79
C ASP A 123 -14.81 -7.29 -9.19
N LEU A 124 -14.33 -8.39 -8.60
CA LEU A 124 -14.94 -9.71 -8.81
C LEU A 124 -16.44 -9.72 -8.45
N ARG A 125 -16.84 -9.02 -7.37
CA ARG A 125 -18.25 -8.90 -6.98
C ARG A 125 -19.06 -7.99 -7.89
N LEU A 126 -18.45 -6.97 -8.50
CA LEU A 126 -19.10 -6.16 -9.52
C LEU A 126 -19.33 -6.97 -10.79
N GLU A 127 -18.33 -7.74 -11.23
CA GLU A 127 -18.44 -8.62 -12.40
C GLU A 127 -19.53 -9.69 -12.22
N GLU A 128 -19.62 -10.31 -11.04
CA GLU A 128 -20.69 -11.26 -10.70
C GLU A 128 -22.09 -10.64 -10.82
N ARG A 129 -22.21 -9.32 -10.65
CA ARG A 129 -23.46 -8.55 -10.80
C ARG A 129 -23.67 -8.01 -12.22
N GLY A 130 -22.73 -8.22 -13.14
CA GLY A 130 -22.74 -7.65 -14.48
C GLY A 130 -22.38 -6.15 -14.53
N GLU A 131 -21.77 -5.63 -13.47
CA GLU A 131 -21.29 -4.25 -13.38
C GLU A 131 -19.82 -4.13 -13.82
N ALA A 132 -19.40 -2.92 -14.20
CA ALA A 132 -18.03 -2.70 -14.67
C ALA A 132 -17.02 -2.72 -13.50
N PRO A 133 -15.90 -3.47 -13.61
CA PRO A 133 -14.86 -3.54 -12.58
C PRO A 133 -14.01 -2.25 -12.55
N THR A 134 -14.42 -1.29 -11.72
CA THR A 134 -13.78 0.04 -11.66
C THR A 134 -12.85 0.24 -10.46
N ASN A 135 -12.90 -0.66 -9.47
CA ASN A 135 -12.20 -0.48 -8.20
C ASN A 135 -10.68 -0.60 -8.35
N GLN A 136 -10.16 -1.53 -9.16
CA GLN A 136 -8.72 -1.64 -9.38
C GLN A 136 -8.13 -0.40 -10.09
N LEU A 137 -8.88 0.21 -11.01
CA LEU A 137 -8.48 1.45 -11.67
C LEU A 137 -8.44 2.61 -10.66
N ASN A 138 -9.50 2.74 -9.84
CA ASN A 138 -9.59 3.73 -8.78
C ASN A 138 -8.48 3.55 -7.72
N ALA A 139 -8.14 2.30 -7.37
CA ALA A 139 -7.02 1.96 -6.50
C ALA A 139 -5.70 2.45 -7.09
N ALA A 140 -5.49 2.26 -8.40
CA ALA A 140 -4.28 2.72 -9.08
C ALA A 140 -4.16 4.25 -9.03
N TRP A 141 -5.26 4.99 -9.18
CA TRP A 141 -5.26 6.45 -9.02
C TRP A 141 -4.88 6.89 -7.60
N ASN A 142 -5.37 6.19 -6.57
CA ASN A 142 -5.03 6.50 -5.18
C ASN A 142 -3.57 6.16 -4.86
N VAL A 143 -3.07 5.01 -5.31
CA VAL A 143 -1.65 4.64 -5.18
C VAL A 143 -0.75 5.61 -5.94
N ASN A 144 -1.20 6.15 -7.08
CA ASN A 144 -0.41 7.11 -7.85
C ASN A 144 -0.18 8.41 -7.06
N LYS A 145 -1.14 8.83 -6.21
CA LYS A 145 -0.94 9.96 -5.29
C LYS A 145 0.15 9.67 -4.25
N LEU A 146 0.21 8.44 -3.73
CA LEU A 146 1.28 8.00 -2.82
C LEU A 146 2.65 7.97 -3.54
N PHE A 147 2.68 7.50 -4.78
CA PHE A 147 3.88 7.55 -5.63
C PHE A 147 4.37 8.98 -5.82
N SER A 148 3.47 9.90 -6.21
CA SER A 148 3.78 11.32 -6.34
C SER A 148 4.33 11.88 -5.03
N ALA A 149 3.72 11.56 -3.89
CA ALA A 149 4.20 12.02 -2.58
C ALA A 149 5.60 11.50 -2.22
N CYS A 150 6.02 10.34 -2.74
CA CYS A 150 7.38 9.83 -2.55
C CYS A 150 8.39 10.53 -3.46
N ILE A 151 8.10 10.60 -4.76
CA ILE A 151 9.07 11.06 -5.77
C ILE A 151 9.32 12.57 -5.70
N THR A 152 8.33 13.36 -5.27
CA THR A 152 8.42 14.82 -5.16
C THR A 152 8.93 15.31 -3.80
N ASP A 153 9.36 14.40 -2.91
CA ASP A 153 9.92 14.79 -1.61
C ASP A 153 11.27 15.49 -1.76
N SER A 154 11.24 16.83 -1.82
CA SER A 154 12.40 17.70 -2.00
C SER A 154 12.87 18.36 -0.70
N VAL A 155 12.08 18.28 0.37
CA VAL A 155 12.35 18.97 1.65
C VAL A 155 13.20 18.10 2.58
N SER A 156 13.05 16.78 2.51
CA SER A 156 13.72 15.87 3.42
C SER A 156 15.18 15.61 3.00
N PRO A 157 16.12 15.51 3.95
CA PRO A 157 17.45 14.98 3.68
C PRO A 157 17.38 13.58 3.07
N GLU A 158 18.34 13.21 2.22
CA GLU A 158 18.29 11.97 1.45
C GLU A 158 18.00 10.73 2.31
N HIS A 159 18.74 10.55 3.42
CA HIS A 159 18.63 9.37 4.29
C HIS A 159 17.23 9.20 4.94
N GLU A 160 16.52 10.31 5.15
CA GLU A 160 15.18 10.40 5.75
C GLU A 160 14.07 10.61 4.72
N SER A 161 14.40 10.68 3.43
CA SER A 161 13.43 11.04 2.40
C SER A 161 12.41 9.93 2.13
N ARG A 162 11.20 10.34 1.74
CA ARG A 162 10.16 9.44 1.21
C ARG A 162 10.52 8.90 -0.18
N LYS A 163 11.51 9.46 -0.87
CA LYS A 163 12.04 8.94 -2.16
C LYS A 163 12.51 7.48 -2.08
N TRP A 164 12.85 7.00 -0.89
CA TRP A 164 13.15 5.59 -0.66
C TRP A 164 11.98 4.64 -0.91
N GLY A 165 10.74 5.16 -0.97
CA GLY A 165 9.55 4.38 -1.30
C GLY A 165 9.15 4.36 -2.76
N THR A 166 9.84 5.13 -3.61
CA THR A 166 9.45 5.31 -5.02
C THR A 166 9.38 3.99 -5.78
N TYR A 167 10.42 3.14 -5.72
CA TYR A 167 10.41 1.86 -6.44
C TYR A 167 9.39 0.88 -5.90
N LYS A 168 9.21 0.81 -4.57
CA LYS A 168 8.20 -0.07 -3.96
C LYS A 168 6.80 0.28 -4.44
N ILE A 169 6.44 1.57 -4.37
CA ILE A 169 5.11 2.02 -4.78
C ILE A 169 4.94 1.98 -6.30
N ALA A 170 5.99 2.25 -7.09
CA ALA A 170 5.94 2.03 -8.53
C ALA A 170 5.62 0.56 -8.86
N CYS A 171 6.20 -0.39 -8.14
CA CYS A 171 5.86 -1.80 -8.31
C CYS A 171 4.42 -2.12 -7.91
N VAL A 172 3.86 -1.45 -6.89
CA VAL A 172 2.42 -1.56 -6.53
C VAL A 172 1.55 -1.08 -7.69
N LEU A 173 1.89 0.06 -8.31
CA LEU A 173 1.20 0.56 -9.51
C LEU A 173 1.31 -0.42 -10.67
N PHE A 174 2.49 -0.97 -10.92
CA PHE A 174 2.68 -1.97 -11.96
C PHE A 174 1.82 -3.20 -11.72
N LYS A 175 1.66 -3.69 -10.47
CA LYS A 175 0.74 -4.80 -10.17
C LYS A 175 -0.69 -4.49 -10.63
N LEU A 176 -1.18 -3.29 -10.30
CA LEU A 176 -2.54 -2.85 -10.64
C LEU A 176 -2.71 -2.68 -12.16
N TYR A 177 -1.78 -1.99 -12.82
CA TYR A 177 -1.85 -1.78 -14.27
C TYR A 177 -1.72 -3.08 -15.06
N PHE A 178 -0.88 -4.02 -14.61
CA PHE A 178 -0.78 -5.33 -15.23
C PHE A 178 -2.07 -6.13 -15.10
N SER A 179 -2.72 -6.13 -13.93
CA SER A 179 -4.03 -6.79 -13.80
C SER A 179 -5.12 -6.16 -14.67
N LEU A 180 -5.01 -4.86 -14.96
CA LEU A 180 -5.93 -4.13 -15.83
C LEU A 180 -5.58 -4.20 -17.32
N GLY A 181 -4.53 -4.93 -17.72
CA GLY A 181 -4.01 -4.92 -19.10
C GLY A 181 -3.50 -3.54 -19.58
N SER A 182 -3.36 -2.57 -18.67
CA SER A 182 -3.07 -1.17 -18.98
C SER A 182 -1.56 -0.86 -18.96
N PHE A 183 -0.77 -1.70 -19.64
CA PHE A 183 0.71 -1.63 -19.63
C PHE A 183 1.27 -0.28 -20.09
N HIS A 184 0.54 0.43 -20.94
CA HIS A 184 0.92 1.76 -21.42
C HIS A 184 1.06 2.78 -20.29
N LEU A 185 0.30 2.65 -19.19
CA LEU A 185 0.39 3.54 -18.03
C LEU A 185 1.69 3.37 -17.24
N CYS A 186 2.30 2.18 -17.28
CA CYS A 186 3.59 1.93 -16.63
C CYS A 186 4.71 2.83 -17.21
N LYS A 187 4.64 3.17 -18.50
CA LYS A 187 5.62 4.05 -19.16
C LYS A 187 5.68 5.42 -18.51
N ASN A 188 4.56 5.95 -18.04
CA ASN A 188 4.52 7.25 -17.38
C ASN A 188 5.21 7.22 -16.02
N ILE A 189 5.05 6.13 -15.27
CA ILE A 189 5.74 5.93 -13.99
C ILE A 189 7.25 5.79 -14.18
N ILE A 190 7.68 5.01 -15.19
CA ILE A 190 9.11 4.84 -15.52
C ILE A 190 9.73 6.19 -15.89
N ARG A 191 9.09 6.95 -16.80
CA ARG A 191 9.57 8.30 -17.18
C ARG A 191 9.67 9.25 -16.00
N ALA A 192 8.71 9.21 -15.07
CA ALA A 192 8.76 10.03 -13.86
C ALA A 192 9.96 9.67 -12.98
N ILE A 193 10.27 8.38 -12.83
CA ILE A 193 11.45 7.89 -12.11
C ILE A 193 12.72 8.36 -12.80
N ASP A 194 12.85 8.14 -14.12
CA ASP A 194 14.04 8.49 -14.90
C ASP A 194 14.35 10.00 -14.87
N ALA A 195 13.30 10.83 -14.81
CA ALA A 195 13.43 12.29 -14.72
C ALA A 195 13.70 12.80 -13.29
N SER A 196 13.65 11.95 -12.27
CA SER A 196 13.74 12.35 -10.87
C SER A 196 15.12 12.09 -10.26
N THR A 197 15.57 12.99 -9.38
CA THR A 197 16.79 12.79 -8.60
C THR A 197 16.49 11.91 -7.38
N LEU A 198 16.63 10.60 -7.55
CA LEU A 198 16.49 9.61 -6.48
C LEU A 198 17.86 9.25 -5.87
N PRO A 199 17.87 8.66 -4.65
CA PRO A 199 19.05 7.95 -4.17
C PRO A 199 19.53 6.93 -5.21
N GLU A 200 20.81 6.58 -5.18
CA GLU A 200 21.36 5.65 -6.14
C GLU A 200 20.62 4.29 -6.09
N PHE A 201 20.22 3.78 -7.25
CA PHE A 201 19.40 2.57 -7.35
C PHE A 201 19.99 1.38 -6.57
N ARG A 202 21.33 1.24 -6.57
CA ARG A 202 22.05 0.16 -5.85
C ARG A 202 21.79 0.14 -4.34
N LEU A 203 21.48 1.29 -3.73
CA LEU A 203 21.27 1.43 -2.29
C LEU A 203 19.87 0.99 -1.85
N PHE A 204 18.93 0.83 -2.78
CA PHE A 204 17.60 0.31 -2.46
C PHE A 204 17.66 -1.16 -2.06
N SER A 205 16.62 -1.63 -1.36
CA SER A 205 16.52 -3.01 -0.91
C SER A 205 16.61 -3.98 -2.09
N LEU A 206 17.16 -5.18 -1.88
CA LEU A 206 17.25 -6.19 -2.92
C LEU A 206 15.86 -6.54 -3.46
N ALA A 207 14.86 -6.65 -2.58
CA ALA A 207 13.48 -6.95 -2.95
C ALA A 207 12.90 -5.90 -3.91
N ASP A 208 13.11 -4.62 -3.63
CA ASP A 208 12.59 -3.54 -4.49
C ASP A 208 13.30 -3.51 -5.85
N LYS A 209 14.63 -3.70 -5.84
CA LYS A 209 15.42 -3.76 -7.08
C LYS A 209 14.99 -4.93 -7.96
N VAL A 210 14.84 -6.11 -7.39
CA VAL A 210 14.41 -7.32 -8.12
C VAL A 210 13.00 -7.13 -8.67
N GLN A 211 12.07 -6.66 -7.85
CA GLN A 211 10.68 -6.47 -8.26
C GLN A 211 10.56 -5.43 -9.38
N TYR A 212 11.30 -4.32 -9.29
CA TYR A 212 11.28 -3.28 -10.33
C TYR A 212 11.88 -3.79 -11.64
N ASN A 213 13.02 -4.48 -11.59
CA ASN A 213 13.65 -5.07 -12.79
C ASN A 213 12.75 -6.12 -13.44
N TYR A 214 12.02 -6.91 -12.66
CA TYR A 214 11.06 -7.87 -13.20
C TYR A 214 10.02 -7.17 -14.10
N TYR A 215 9.41 -6.09 -13.61
CA TYR A 215 8.43 -5.34 -14.40
C TYR A 215 9.05 -4.66 -15.63
N LEU A 216 10.26 -4.08 -15.51
CA LEU A 216 10.96 -3.53 -16.67
C LEU A 216 11.27 -4.59 -17.73
N GLY A 217 11.65 -5.79 -17.30
CA GLY A 217 11.90 -6.93 -18.17
C GLY A 217 10.64 -7.34 -18.94
N VAL A 218 9.53 -7.56 -18.23
CA VAL A 218 8.26 -7.94 -18.87
C VAL A 218 7.73 -6.84 -19.80
N LEU A 219 7.80 -5.57 -19.39
CA LEU A 219 7.39 -4.44 -20.25
C LEU A 219 8.27 -4.32 -21.50
N SER A 220 9.56 -4.60 -21.39
CA SER A 220 10.48 -4.58 -22.53
C SER A 220 10.19 -5.74 -23.49
N PHE A 221 9.87 -6.92 -22.95
CA PHE A 221 9.46 -8.08 -23.74
C PHE A 221 8.19 -7.79 -24.55
N GLN A 222 7.16 -7.22 -23.89
CA GLN A 222 5.92 -6.80 -24.56
C GLN A 222 6.13 -5.73 -25.65
N GLN A 223 7.22 -4.97 -25.58
CA GLN A 223 7.61 -3.97 -26.56
C GLN A 223 8.63 -4.51 -27.58
N GLU A 224 8.80 -5.83 -27.65
CA GLU A 224 9.73 -6.53 -28.54
C GLU A 224 11.20 -6.08 -28.39
N SER A 225 11.53 -5.45 -27.27
CA SER A 225 12.88 -5.00 -26.92
C SER A 225 13.62 -6.12 -26.20
N TYR A 226 13.85 -7.24 -26.89
CA TYR A 226 14.30 -8.50 -26.28
C TYR A 226 15.65 -8.38 -25.55
N ILE A 227 16.61 -7.62 -26.07
CA ILE A 227 17.91 -7.42 -25.41
C ILE A 227 17.75 -6.73 -24.05
N LYS A 228 16.87 -5.73 -23.97
CA LYS A 228 16.57 -5.03 -22.70
C LYS A 228 15.80 -5.94 -21.75
N ALA A 229 14.84 -6.70 -22.28
CA ALA A 229 14.08 -7.67 -21.51
C ALA A 229 15.02 -8.70 -20.86
N GLU A 230 15.89 -9.31 -21.66
CA GLU A 230 16.90 -10.27 -21.21
C GLU A 230 17.80 -9.67 -20.14
N THR A 231 18.31 -8.46 -20.33
CA THR A 231 19.17 -7.79 -19.34
C THR A 231 18.49 -7.68 -17.97
N HIS A 232 17.25 -7.20 -17.95
CA HIS A 232 16.49 -7.04 -16.71
C HIS A 232 16.09 -8.40 -16.08
N LEU A 233 15.65 -9.36 -16.89
CA LEU A 233 15.22 -10.67 -16.40
C LEU A 233 16.40 -11.54 -15.93
N ASN A 234 17.57 -11.44 -16.58
CA ASN A 234 18.81 -12.08 -16.12
C ASN A 234 19.29 -11.49 -14.80
N TYR A 235 19.18 -10.17 -14.62
CA TYR A 235 19.44 -9.56 -13.31
C TYR A 235 18.54 -10.18 -12.24
N VAL A 236 17.23 -10.29 -12.49
CA VAL A 236 16.27 -10.91 -11.56
C VAL A 236 16.66 -12.36 -11.24
N SER A 237 16.89 -13.17 -12.27
CA SER A 237 17.28 -14.57 -12.14
C SER A 237 18.56 -14.75 -11.31
N SER A 238 19.56 -13.88 -11.52
CA SER A 238 20.82 -13.93 -10.76
C SER A 238 20.69 -13.61 -9.27
N LYS A 239 19.56 -13.00 -8.84
CA LYS A 239 19.35 -12.54 -7.46
C LYS A 239 18.29 -13.33 -6.70
N ILE A 240 17.41 -14.06 -7.38
CA ILE A 240 16.42 -14.92 -6.74
C ILE A 240 17.04 -16.31 -6.49
N PRO A 241 17.05 -16.83 -5.24
CA PRO A 241 17.51 -18.18 -4.98
C PRO A 241 16.66 -19.21 -5.73
N PHE A 242 17.30 -20.24 -6.30
CA PHE A 242 16.70 -21.31 -7.11
C PHE A 242 15.49 -22.01 -6.47
N LYS A 243 15.26 -21.87 -5.16
CA LYS A 243 14.11 -22.46 -4.45
C LYS A 243 12.74 -21.84 -4.81
N TYR A 244 12.72 -20.70 -5.51
CA TYR A 244 11.50 -19.98 -5.90
C TYR A 244 11.16 -20.06 -7.40
N SER A 245 11.93 -20.80 -8.21
CA SER A 245 11.70 -20.94 -9.66
C SER A 245 10.53 -21.87 -10.03
N LYS A 246 9.94 -22.59 -9.07
CA LYS A 246 8.82 -23.52 -9.32
C LYS A 246 7.45 -22.88 -9.53
N ASN A 247 7.33 -21.56 -9.40
CA ASN A 247 6.09 -20.83 -9.69
C ASN A 247 6.06 -20.23 -11.11
N LEU A 248 6.98 -20.65 -11.99
CA LEU A 248 7.11 -20.22 -13.39
C LEU A 248 6.73 -21.33 -14.39
N GLU A 249 6.17 -22.44 -13.90
CA GLU A 249 5.51 -23.47 -14.73
C GLU A 249 3.98 -23.29 -14.70
#